data_AF-A0AAE3WGW0-F1
#
_entry.id   AF-A0AAE3WGW0-F1
#
_cell.length_a   1.000
_cell.length_b   1.000
_cell.length_c   1.000
_cell.angle_alpha   90.00
_cell.angle_beta   90.00
_cell.angle_gamma   90.00
#
_symmetry.space_group_name_H-M   'P 1'
#
loop_
_entity.id
_entity.type
_entity.pdbx_description
1 polymer ?
#
loop_
_entity_poly.entity_id
_entity_poly.type
_entity_poly.pdbx_seq_one_letter_code
_entity_poly.pdbx_strand_id
1 'polypeptide(L)' 'SSLSPRELINPKSALSGNIPVLRKTKNWTLPLDQYEDFLREWAVEGHKDDWKSNVLGQVKSWLDDGLKPRAMTRDLDW' A
#
# COMPACT_ATOMS: atom_id res chain seq x y z
N SER A 1 -14.44 -2.80 4.67
CA SER A 1 -14.03 -3.32 3.36
C SER A 1 -14.33 -2.31 2.27
N SER A 2 -13.35 -1.96 1.45
CA SER A 2 -13.54 -1.26 0.19
C SER A 2 -13.79 -2.30 -0.92
N LEU A 3 -14.79 -2.05 -1.77
CA LEU A 3 -15.06 -2.87 -2.95
C LEU A 3 -13.90 -2.75 -3.95
N SER A 4 -13.48 -3.86 -4.52
CA SER A 4 -12.57 -3.83 -5.66
C SER A 4 -13.32 -3.31 -6.89
N PRO A 5 -12.72 -2.46 -7.74
CA PRO A 5 -13.33 -2.04 -9.00
C PRO A 5 -13.72 -3.22 -9.92
N ARG A 6 -13.12 -4.40 -9.72
CA ARG A 6 -13.44 -5.63 -10.45
C ARG A 6 -14.73 -6.31 -9.99
N GLU A 7 -15.26 -5.96 -8.82
CA GLU A 7 -16.47 -6.56 -8.25
C GLU A 7 -17.75 -5.80 -8.64
N LEU A 8 -17.62 -4.79 -9.51
CA LEU A 8 -18.77 -4.05 -10.02
C LEU A 8 -19.62 -4.94 -10.93
N ILE A 9 -20.93 -4.99 -10.67
CA ILE A 9 -21.90 -5.79 -11.44
C ILE A 9 -22.02 -5.30 -12.89
N ASN A 10 -21.92 -3.99 -13.14
CA ASN A 10 -21.98 -3.39 -14.47
C ASN A 10 -20.93 -2.28 -14.58
N PRO A 11 -19.64 -2.65 -14.76
CA PRO A 11 -18.57 -1.67 -14.77
C PRO A 11 -18.68 -0.76 -15.99
N LYS A 12 -18.60 0.55 -15.76
CA LYS A 12 -18.57 1.56 -16.83
C LYS A 12 -17.43 2.52 -16.59
N SER A 13 -16.76 2.91 -17.68
CA SER A 13 -15.76 3.97 -17.67
C SER A 13 -16.40 5.27 -17.23
N ALA A 14 -15.92 5.86 -16.15
CA ALA A 14 -16.38 7.19 -15.70
C ALA A 14 -16.03 8.30 -16.72
N LEU A 15 -15.05 8.07 -17.59
CA LEU A 15 -14.60 9.04 -18.59
C LEU A 15 -15.38 8.95 -19.91
N SER A 16 -15.70 7.73 -20.36
CA SER A 16 -16.26 7.50 -21.71
C SER A 16 -17.60 6.77 -21.72
N GLY A 17 -18.08 6.28 -20.58
CA GLY A 17 -19.29 5.45 -20.48
C GLY A 17 -19.15 4.02 -21.00
N ASN A 18 -18.07 3.70 -21.72
CA ASN A 18 -17.83 2.39 -22.32
C ASN A 18 -17.57 1.30 -21.26
N ILE A 19 -17.82 0.05 -21.63
CA ILE A 19 -17.49 -1.12 -20.81
C ILE A 19 -15.95 -1.26 -20.77
N PRO A 20 -15.31 -1.26 -19.58
CA PRO A 20 -13.87 -1.41 -19.47
C PRO A 20 -13.45 -2.85 -19.82
N VAL A 21 -12.25 -2.98 -20.38
CA VAL A 21 -11.64 -4.27 -20.72
C VAL A 21 -10.33 -4.46 -19.95
N LEU A 22 -10.09 -5.68 -19.47
CA LEU A 22 -8.84 -6.00 -18.78
C LEU A 22 -7.67 -6.04 -19.78
N ARG A 23 -6.58 -5.34 -19.45
CA ARG A 23 -5.34 -5.32 -20.23
C ARG A 23 -4.16 -5.67 -19.32
N LYS A 24 -3.16 -6.34 -19.90
CA LYS A 24 -1.89 -6.61 -19.21
C LYS A 24 -1.08 -5.32 -19.16
N THR A 25 -0.48 -5.04 -18.01
CA THR A 25 0.43 -3.93 -17.76
C THR A 25 1.58 -4.42 -16.88
N LYS A 26 2.69 -3.70 -16.88
CA LYS A 26 3.84 -3.96 -16.02
C LYS A 26 3.91 -2.88 -14.96
N ASN A 27 3.94 -3.29 -13.70
CA ASN A 27 4.10 -2.38 -12.57
C ASN A 27 5.26 -2.84 -11.69
N TRP A 28 5.96 -1.88 -11.08
CA TRP A 28 7.04 -2.14 -10.15
C TRP A 28 6.54 -2.06 -8.71
N THR A 29 7.09 -2.92 -7.86
CA THR A 29 6.74 -3.03 -6.44
C THR A 29 7.96 -2.82 -5.57
N LEU A 30 7.81 -2.06 -4.49
CA LEU A 30 8.75 -2.03 -3.38
C LEU A 30 8.51 -3.29 -2.53
N PRO A 31 9.52 -4.18 -2.35
CA PRO A 31 9.41 -5.33 -1.47
C PRO A 31 9.55 -4.91 0.00
N LEU A 32 8.58 -4.09 0.45
CA LEU A 32 8.58 -3.46 1.78
C LEU A 32 8.56 -4.48 2.92
N ASP A 33 7.93 -5.63 2.67
CA ASP A 33 7.93 -6.81 3.54
C ASP A 33 9.34 -7.28 3.93
N GLN A 34 10.32 -7.13 3.04
CA GLN A 34 11.70 -7.55 3.30
C GLN A 34 12.48 -6.59 4.21
N TYR A 35 11.92 -5.42 4.53
CA TYR A 35 12.56 -4.40 5.37
C TYR A 35 11.94 -4.31 6.76
N GLU A 36 11.04 -5.23 7.12
CA GLU A 36 10.30 -5.15 8.38
C GLU A 36 11.23 -5.14 9.61
N ASP A 37 12.23 -6.03 9.64
CA ASP A 37 13.19 -6.12 10.75
C ASP A 37 14.00 -4.83 10.91
N PHE A 38 14.50 -4.30 9.78
CA PHE A 38 15.22 -3.03 9.76
C PHE A 38 14.36 -1.88 10.27
N LEU A 39 13.10 -1.79 9.83
CA LEU A 39 12.19 -0.73 10.25
C LEU A 39 11.80 -0.88 11.72
N ARG A 40 11.68 -2.11 12.23
CA ARG A 40 11.42 -2.37 13.64
C ARG A 40 12.58 -1.91 14.51
N GLU A 41 13.81 -2.26 14.16
CA GLU A 41 15.01 -1.80 14.87
C GLU A 41 15.15 -0.28 14.80
N TRP A 42 15.06 0.30 13.60
CA TRP A 42 15.25 1.73 13.41
C TRP A 42 14.16 2.57 14.08
N ALA A 43 12.88 2.24 13.88
CA ALA A 43 11.76 3.07 14.33
C ALA A 43 11.28 2.74 15.75
N VAL A 44 11.16 1.46 16.11
CA VAL A 44 10.58 1.07 17.42
C VAL A 44 11.63 1.14 18.50
N GLU A 45 12.83 0.60 18.25
CA GLU A 45 13.90 0.57 19.25
C GLU A 45 14.76 1.84 19.18
N GLY A 46 15.16 2.26 17.97
CA GLY A 46 16.03 3.41 17.74
C GLY A 46 15.39 4.76 18.10
N HIS A 47 14.07 4.87 18.02
CA HIS A 47 13.31 6.10 18.28
C HIS A 47 12.34 6.03 19.48
N LYS A 48 12.56 5.08 20.39
CA LYS A 48 11.66 4.86 21.54
C LYS A 48 11.56 6.06 22.49
N ASP A 49 12.60 6.87 22.57
CA ASP A 49 12.75 7.93 23.58
C ASP A 49 12.48 9.35 23.02
N ASP A 50 12.54 9.56 21.71
CA ASP A 50 12.39 10.87 21.05
C ASP A 50 11.08 11.02 20.28
N TRP A 51 10.41 9.93 19.90
CA TRP A 51 9.11 10.00 19.23
C TRP A 51 7.94 10.03 20.21
N LYS A 52 6.86 10.69 19.80
CA LYS A 52 5.60 10.68 20.57
C LYS A 52 5.04 9.26 20.62
N SER A 53 4.51 8.87 21.78
CA SER A 53 3.98 7.53 22.03
C SER A 53 2.91 7.09 21.02
N ASN A 54 2.07 8.01 20.54
CA ASN A 54 1.05 7.71 19.52
C ASN A 54 1.66 7.39 18.15
N VAL A 55 2.79 7.99 17.80
CA VAL A 55 3.51 7.70 16.55
C VAL A 55 4.15 6.31 16.62
N LEU A 56 4.86 6.02 17.71
CA LEU A 56 5.46 4.71 17.95
C LEU A 56 4.41 3.60 17.97
N GLY A 57 3.30 3.82 18.68
CA GLY A 57 2.20 2.86 18.72
C GLY A 57 1.62 2.56 17.34
N GLN A 58 1.45 3.59 16.49
CA GLN A 58 0.92 3.41 15.14
C GLN A 58 1.90 2.65 14.24
N VAL A 59 3.19 3.00 14.27
CA VAL A 59 4.22 2.32 13.47
C VAL A 59 4.35 0.87 13.90
N LYS A 60 4.40 0.61 15.21
CA LYS A 60 4.42 -0.75 15.76
C LYS A 60 3.19 -1.55 15.33
N SER A 61 1.98 -0.97 15.35
CA SER A 61 0.78 -1.64 14.86
C SER A 61 0.88 -2.05 13.39
N TRP A 62 1.47 -1.21 12.52
CA TRP A 62 1.66 -1.58 11.11
C TRP A 62 2.68 -2.68 10.90
N LEU A 63 3.75 -2.70 11.72
CA LEU A 63 4.76 -3.75 11.67
C LEU A 63 4.20 -5.07 12.22
N ASP A 64 3.42 -5.04 13.30
CA ASP A 64 2.81 -6.24 13.90
C ASP A 64 1.73 -6.86 12.99
N ASP A 65 1.05 -6.05 12.17
CA ASP A 65 0.11 -6.52 11.15
C ASP A 65 0.80 -7.21 9.94
N GLY A 66 2.13 -7.08 9.84
CA GLY A 66 2.94 -7.60 8.75
C GLY A 66 2.94 -6.69 7.51
N LEU A 67 4.14 -6.26 7.11
CA LEU A 67 4.27 -5.42 5.92
C LEU A 67 4.04 -6.24 4.63
N LYS A 68 3.52 -5.57 3.59
CA LYS A 68 3.27 -6.17 2.27
C LYS A 68 3.99 -5.39 1.19
N PRO A 69 4.39 -6.05 0.08
CA PRO A 69 4.89 -5.34 -1.10
C PRO A 69 3.92 -4.24 -1.54
N ARG A 70 4.46 -3.07 -1.89
CA ARG A 70 3.67 -1.91 -2.30
C ARG A 70 3.93 -1.56 -3.75
N ALA A 71 2.86 -1.41 -4.53
CA ALA A 71 2.97 -1.00 -5.94
C ALA A 71 3.38 0.48 -6.04
N MET A 72 4.51 0.74 -6.69
CA MET A 72 5.15 2.06 -6.79
C MET A 72 4.87 2.80 -8.09
N THR A 73 4.39 2.10 -9.12
CA THR A 73 4.00 2.70 -10.41
C THR A 73 2.49 2.70 -10.60
N ARG A 74 2.02 3.61 -11.45
CA ARG A 74 0.65 3.67 -11.94
C ARG A 74 0.69 4.01 -13.43
N ASP A 75 -0.28 3.49 -14.17
CA ASP A 75 -0.47 3.84 -15.58
C ASP A 75 -1.23 5.18 -15.65
N LEU A 76 -0.50 6.30 -15.52
CA LEU A 76 -1.00 7.68 -15.56
C LEU A 76 -0.11 8.55 -16.45
N ASP A 77 -0.70 9.55 -17.10
CA ASP A 77 -0.01 10.45 -18.03
C ASP A 77 0.47 11.78 -17.39
N TRP A 78 0.13 12.03 -16.12
CA TRP A 78 0.45 13.27 -15.40
C TRP A 78 1.69 13.16 -14.53
#